data_AF-A0A418VQW8-F1
#
_entry.id   AF-A0A418VQW8-F1
#
_cell.length_a   1.000
_cell.length_b   1.000
_cell.length_c   1.000
_cell.angle_alpha   90.00
_cell.angle_beta   90.00
_cell.angle_gamma   90.00
#
_symmetry.space_group_name_H-M   'P 1'
#
loop_
_entity.id
_entity.type
_entity.pdbx_description
1 polymer ?
#
loop_
_entity_poly.entity_id
_entity_poly.type
_entity_poly.pdbx_seq_one_letter_code
_entity_poly.pdbx_strand_id
1 'polypeptide(L)'
;MAAAAIVPRAAWSDQSPCDGKSDLACSGEIPLDYDDARFSGNAVSSALRVSANGTVSDRSITETGSIASIVTCDGAIIRNCRVNSRECIRICGNGTFVIDHCYLEALGVGSDHADVIQTYSPGSRGTLKVSNTAIVTHGVAANVGLFIADNWTGTIDLENVAFIGGGVNYGLRVHPDVGGDNIIRLKNVFFIPPFRYRPYLFGDVGRHRNIIERWEDVRLGRIMDGKLVAGPALPKPF
;
A
#
# COMPACT_ATOMS: atom_id res chain seq x y z
N MET A 1 29.44 -35.07 18.29
CA MET A 1 28.18 -34.93 17.53
C MET A 1 27.26 -34.02 18.32
N ALA A 2 27.07 -32.78 17.87
CA ALA A 2 26.22 -31.81 18.55
C ALA A 2 24.81 -31.87 17.95
N ALA A 3 23.81 -32.16 18.77
CA ALA A 3 22.41 -32.13 18.39
C ALA A 3 21.98 -30.67 18.21
N ALA A 4 21.57 -30.31 16.99
CA ALA A 4 20.96 -29.02 16.72
C ALA A 4 19.57 -28.97 17.40
N ALA A 5 19.41 -28.06 18.35
CA ALA A 5 18.13 -27.76 18.95
C ALA A 5 17.22 -27.13 17.89
N ILE A 6 16.16 -27.84 17.52
CA ILE A 6 15.07 -27.32 16.70
C ILE A 6 14.35 -26.27 17.55
N VAL A 7 14.55 -25.01 17.24
CA VAL A 7 13.74 -23.92 17.79
C VAL A 7 12.34 -24.06 17.21
N PRO A 8 11.28 -24.20 18.02
CA PRO A 8 9.93 -24.27 17.49
C PRO A 8 9.60 -22.93 16.82
N ARG A 9 9.30 -23.00 15.52
CA ARG A 9 8.72 -21.92 14.73
C ARG A 9 7.42 -21.54 15.43
N ALA A 10 7.33 -20.32 15.95
CA ALA A 10 6.09 -19.81 16.55
C ALA A 10 4.97 -20.02 15.52
N ALA A 11 4.04 -20.91 15.85
CA ALA A 11 2.80 -21.04 15.14
C ALA A 11 2.07 -19.72 15.31
N TRP A 12 1.87 -19.03 14.19
CA TRP A 12 1.07 -17.82 14.15
C TRP A 12 -0.33 -18.21 14.64
N SER A 13 -0.81 -17.53 15.67
CA SER A 13 -2.21 -17.63 16.07
C SER A 13 -3.06 -17.24 14.88
N ASP A 14 -3.94 -18.15 14.46
CA ASP A 14 -5.07 -17.92 13.55
C ASP A 14 -6.06 -16.94 14.20
N GLN A 15 -5.65 -15.70 14.43
CA GLN A 15 -6.60 -14.62 14.58
C GLN A 15 -6.99 -14.19 13.17
N SER A 16 -8.00 -14.88 12.66
CA SER A 16 -8.87 -14.36 11.62
C SER A 16 -9.25 -12.92 12.02
N PRO A 17 -9.02 -11.88 11.19
CA PRO A 17 -9.24 -10.50 11.63
C PRO A 17 -10.70 -10.14 11.93
N CYS A 18 -11.65 -11.07 11.70
CA CYS A 18 -13.07 -10.80 11.76
C CYS A 18 -13.83 -11.95 12.43
N ASP A 19 -13.67 -12.13 13.74
CA ASP A 19 -14.57 -12.97 14.51
C ASP A 19 -15.84 -12.19 14.87
N GLY A 20 -16.91 -12.45 14.11
CA GLY A 20 -18.29 -12.43 14.59
C GLY A 20 -18.91 -11.10 15.03
N LYS A 21 -19.75 -10.56 14.14
CA LYS A 21 -20.96 -9.74 14.41
C LYS A 21 -20.77 -8.32 14.96
N SER A 22 -21.33 -7.39 14.17
CA SER A 22 -21.90 -6.08 14.55
C SER A 22 -21.03 -4.85 14.73
N ASP A 23 -19.72 -4.89 14.42
CA ASP A 23 -18.95 -3.64 14.34
C ASP A 23 -19.01 -3.06 12.92
N LEU A 24 -19.67 -1.91 12.77
CA LEU A 24 -19.59 -1.04 11.58
C LEU A 24 -18.14 -0.64 11.22
N ALA A 25 -17.18 -0.88 12.13
CA ALA A 25 -15.75 -0.65 11.95
C ALA A 25 -15.00 -1.81 11.24
N CYS A 26 -15.67 -2.93 10.94
CA CYS A 26 -15.01 -4.14 10.45
C CYS A 26 -15.83 -4.86 9.36
N SER A 27 -16.36 -4.14 8.37
CA SER A 27 -16.57 -4.83 7.10
C SER A 27 -15.17 -5.07 6.52
N GLY A 28 -14.81 -6.32 6.23
CA GLY A 28 -13.59 -6.66 5.47
C GLY A 28 -13.61 -6.13 4.04
N GLU A 29 -14.28 -5.01 3.82
CA GLU A 29 -14.45 -4.29 2.58
C GLU A 29 -13.45 -3.13 2.56
N ILE A 30 -12.91 -2.92 1.38
CA ILE A 30 -11.99 -1.82 1.09
C ILE A 30 -12.77 -0.50 1.25
N PRO A 31 -12.27 0.49 2.02
CA PRO A 31 -12.92 1.80 2.12
C PRO A 31 -12.76 2.52 0.78
N LEU A 32 -13.79 2.57 -0.05
CA LEU A 32 -13.71 3.17 -1.40
C LEU A 32 -14.00 4.67 -1.42
N ASP A 33 -14.33 5.26 -0.27
CA ASP A 33 -14.74 6.65 -0.12
C ASP A 33 -13.93 7.32 1.01
N TYR A 34 -13.51 8.56 0.78
CA TYR A 34 -12.87 9.38 1.80
C TYR A 34 -13.80 9.60 3.01
N ASP A 35 -15.11 9.70 2.77
CA ASP A 35 -16.14 9.89 3.79
C ASP A 35 -16.77 8.57 4.26
N ASP A 36 -16.10 7.43 4.05
CA ASP A 36 -16.51 6.15 4.62
C ASP A 36 -16.72 6.30 6.15
N ALA A 37 -17.87 5.81 6.63
CA ALA A 37 -18.31 5.96 8.01
C ALA A 37 -17.30 5.42 9.03
N ARG A 38 -16.42 4.48 8.65
CA ARG A 38 -15.35 3.98 9.53
C ARG A 38 -14.40 5.08 10.01
N PHE A 39 -14.29 6.18 9.26
CA PHE A 39 -13.41 7.31 9.59
C PHE A 39 -14.12 8.43 10.35
N SER A 40 -15.41 8.32 10.68
CA SER A 40 -16.18 9.41 11.29
C SER A 40 -15.65 9.85 12.66
N GLY A 41 -14.96 8.95 13.37
CA GLY A 41 -14.32 9.22 14.66
C GLY A 41 -12.86 9.64 14.56
N ASN A 42 -12.28 9.72 13.36
CA ASN A 42 -10.86 10.02 13.21
C ASN A 42 -10.54 11.44 13.64
N ALA A 43 -9.46 11.59 14.41
CA ALA A 43 -8.97 12.90 14.82
C ALA A 43 -8.31 13.62 13.63
N VAL A 44 -8.68 14.88 13.41
CA VAL A 44 -8.00 15.74 12.43
C VAL A 44 -6.55 15.95 12.86
N SER A 45 -5.63 15.80 11.93
CA SER A 45 -4.19 15.92 12.19
C SER A 45 -3.45 16.58 11.03
N SER A 46 -2.34 17.23 11.34
CA SER A 46 -1.35 17.68 10.36
C SER A 46 -0.47 16.52 9.90
N ALA A 47 0.49 16.78 9.01
CA ALA A 47 1.53 15.83 8.67
C ALA A 47 2.24 15.28 9.92
N LEU A 48 2.58 13.99 9.86
CA LEU A 48 3.20 13.21 10.92
C LEU A 48 4.59 12.73 10.49
N ARG A 49 5.50 12.72 11.48
CA ARG A 49 6.80 12.06 11.40
C ARG A 49 6.82 10.96 12.44
N VAL A 50 6.77 9.72 11.98
CA VAL A 50 6.61 8.55 12.82
C VAL A 50 8.00 8.02 13.15
N SER A 51 8.29 7.91 14.45
CA SER A 51 9.51 7.26 14.92
C SER A 51 9.57 5.79 14.52
N ALA A 52 10.76 5.19 14.55
CA ALA A 52 10.96 3.77 14.32
C ALA A 52 10.00 2.90 15.15
N ASN A 53 9.37 1.93 14.50
CA ASN A 53 8.33 1.05 15.05
C ASN A 53 7.12 1.77 15.66
N GLY A 54 6.92 3.05 15.31
CA GLY A 54 5.81 3.86 15.81
C GLY A 54 4.46 3.42 15.25
N THR A 55 3.38 3.94 15.84
CA THR A 55 2.01 3.68 15.42
C THR A 55 1.26 4.98 15.14
N VAL A 56 0.53 5.02 14.03
CA VAL A 56 -0.44 6.06 13.68
C VAL A 56 -1.79 5.38 13.50
N SER A 57 -2.79 5.80 14.27
CA SER A 57 -4.14 5.27 14.19
C SER A 57 -5.18 6.38 14.23
N ASP A 58 -6.32 6.17 13.57
CA ASP A 58 -7.52 7.00 13.69
C ASP A 58 -7.23 8.48 13.38
N ARG A 59 -6.58 8.71 12.23
CA ARG A 59 -6.22 10.06 11.76
C ARG A 59 -6.94 10.41 10.48
N SER A 60 -7.38 11.66 10.41
CA SER A 60 -7.88 12.31 9.20
C SER A 60 -6.90 13.41 8.83
N ILE A 61 -6.16 13.24 7.74
CA ILE A 61 -5.16 14.20 7.29
C ILE A 61 -5.60 14.75 5.94
N THR A 62 -5.73 16.06 5.85
CA THR A 62 -5.97 16.77 4.60
C THR A 62 -4.91 17.85 4.45
N GLU A 63 -3.97 17.66 3.52
CA GLU A 63 -2.82 18.57 3.43
C GLU A 63 -2.21 18.65 2.02
N THR A 64 -1.95 19.86 1.52
CA THR A 64 -1.32 20.11 0.22
C THR A 64 0.14 20.57 0.34
N GLY A 65 0.79 20.28 1.47
CA GLY A 65 2.17 20.63 1.77
C GLY A 65 3.19 19.98 0.82
N SER A 66 4.46 20.34 0.92
CA SER A 66 5.52 19.87 0.01
C SER A 66 6.14 18.51 0.35
N ILE A 67 5.71 17.88 1.44
CA ILE A 67 6.20 16.58 1.92
C ILE A 67 5.01 15.65 2.11
N ALA A 68 5.24 14.34 2.04
CA ALA A 68 4.25 13.32 2.41
C ALA A 68 3.60 13.61 3.78
N SER A 69 2.30 13.35 3.85
CA SER A 69 1.50 13.52 5.06
C SER A 69 1.95 12.60 6.20
N ILE A 70 2.38 11.39 5.90
CA ILE A 70 2.98 10.49 6.90
C ILE A 70 4.37 10.10 6.39
N VAL A 71 5.40 10.42 7.15
CA VAL A 71 6.77 9.95 6.88
C VAL A 71 7.20 9.04 8.02
N THR A 72 7.72 7.87 7.67
CA THR A 72 8.19 6.87 8.64
C THR A 72 9.49 6.23 8.20
N CYS A 73 10.34 5.89 9.17
CA CYS A 73 11.56 5.14 8.96
C CYS A 73 11.61 3.95 9.91
N ASP A 74 12.22 2.84 9.49
CA ASP A 74 12.59 1.72 10.38
C ASP A 74 11.39 1.04 11.06
N GLY A 75 10.36 0.74 10.26
CA GLY A 75 9.13 0.07 10.64
C GLY A 75 8.06 1.01 11.21
N ALA A 76 6.79 0.73 10.93
CA ALA A 76 5.65 1.42 11.51
C ALA A 76 4.32 0.68 11.28
N ILE A 77 3.31 1.05 12.06
CA ILE A 77 1.93 0.64 11.88
C ILE A 77 1.08 1.88 11.60
N ILE A 78 0.37 1.89 10.48
CA ILE A 78 -0.57 2.94 10.07
C ILE A 78 -1.93 2.26 9.91
N ARG A 79 -2.91 2.59 10.77
CA ARG A 79 -4.21 1.91 10.78
C ARG A 79 -5.37 2.88 10.81
N ASN A 80 -6.47 2.53 10.13
CA ASN A 80 -7.73 3.29 10.18
C ASN A 80 -7.52 4.79 9.91
N CYS A 81 -6.72 5.13 8.90
CA CYS A 81 -6.42 6.50 8.54
C CYS A 81 -7.06 6.86 7.21
N ARG A 82 -7.56 8.10 7.10
CA ARG A 82 -7.91 8.70 5.81
C ARG A 82 -6.99 9.87 5.52
N VAL A 83 -6.38 9.85 4.34
CA VAL A 83 -5.43 10.85 3.90
C VAL A 83 -5.84 11.33 2.52
N ASN A 84 -6.03 12.63 2.38
CA ASN A 84 -6.24 13.30 1.10
C ASN A 84 -5.17 14.41 1.01
N SER A 85 -4.12 14.18 0.22
CA SER A 85 -2.94 15.03 0.29
C SER A 85 -2.15 15.09 -1.01
N ARG A 86 -1.09 15.91 -1.06
CA ARG A 86 -0.14 15.88 -2.19
C ARG A 86 0.42 14.47 -2.40
N GLU A 87 0.98 13.89 -1.35
CA GLU A 87 1.46 12.50 -1.25
C GLU A 87 1.08 11.98 0.14
N CYS A 88 0.62 10.74 0.25
CA CYS A 88 0.08 10.25 1.51
C CYS A 88 1.17 9.70 2.43
N ILE A 89 1.96 8.73 1.97
CA ILE A 89 2.89 7.99 2.84
C ILE A 89 4.26 7.86 2.17
N ARG A 90 5.30 8.31 2.88
CA ARG A 90 6.70 8.03 2.53
C ARG A 90 7.34 7.10 3.55
N ILE A 91 7.90 6.00 3.07
CA ILE A 91 8.59 4.98 3.83
C ILE A 91 10.09 5.06 3.53
N CYS A 92 10.91 5.13 4.58
CA CYS A 92 12.35 5.04 4.48
C CYS A 92 12.91 3.95 5.42
N GLY A 93 14.19 3.62 5.31
CA GLY A 93 14.85 2.65 6.18
C GLY A 93 14.34 1.21 6.03
N ASN A 94 14.66 0.40 7.04
CA ASN A 94 14.42 -1.06 7.04
C ASN A 94 13.15 -1.43 7.84
N GLY A 95 12.94 -2.71 8.08
CA GLY A 95 11.91 -3.18 9.02
C GLY A 95 10.58 -3.54 8.38
N THR A 96 9.53 -3.64 9.20
CA THR A 96 8.18 -4.02 8.77
C THR A 96 7.25 -2.82 8.86
N PHE A 97 6.60 -2.51 7.75
CA PHE A 97 5.61 -1.44 7.62
C PHE A 97 4.25 -2.07 7.38
N VAL A 98 3.27 -1.72 8.20
CA VAL A 98 1.89 -2.21 8.10
C VAL A 98 0.98 -1.02 7.84
N ILE A 99 0.21 -1.09 6.75
CA ILE A 99 -0.82 -0.12 6.39
C ILE A 99 -2.14 -0.87 6.29
N ASP A 100 -3.13 -0.51 7.10
CA ASP A 100 -4.34 -1.33 7.24
C ASP A 100 -5.60 -0.49 7.47
N HIS A 101 -6.70 -0.84 6.80
CA HIS A 101 -7.99 -0.13 6.89
C HIS A 101 -7.90 1.36 6.52
N CYS A 102 -7.14 1.71 5.49
CA CYS A 102 -6.90 3.12 5.13
C CYS A 102 -7.58 3.53 3.82
N TYR A 103 -7.94 4.81 3.72
CA TYR A 103 -8.22 5.47 2.44
C TYR A 103 -7.11 6.49 2.17
N LEU A 104 -6.36 6.31 1.10
CA LEU A 104 -5.19 7.12 0.79
C LEU A 104 -5.34 7.71 -0.60
N GLU A 105 -5.45 9.03 -0.70
CA GLU A 105 -5.69 9.74 -1.95
C GLU A 105 -4.63 10.82 -2.19
N ALA A 106 -3.82 10.60 -3.23
CA ALA A 106 -2.84 11.58 -3.68
C ALA A 106 -3.45 12.48 -4.76
N LEU A 107 -3.47 13.77 -4.48
CA LEU A 107 -3.88 14.83 -5.40
C LEU A 107 -2.75 15.23 -6.35
N GLY A 108 -1.51 15.24 -5.83
CA GLY A 108 -0.35 15.86 -6.48
C GLY A 108 -0.51 17.38 -6.72
N VAL A 109 0.59 18.07 -7.05
CA VAL A 109 0.56 19.51 -7.39
C VAL A 109 1.54 19.82 -8.53
N GLY A 110 1.08 20.44 -9.62
CA GLY A 110 1.96 20.91 -10.69
C GLY A 110 2.67 19.78 -11.45
N SER A 111 4.00 19.81 -11.55
CA SER A 111 4.82 18.78 -12.22
C SER A 111 5.39 17.74 -11.25
N ASP A 112 4.72 17.54 -10.12
CA ASP A 112 5.23 16.73 -9.02
C ASP A 112 5.29 15.23 -9.32
N HIS A 113 6.05 14.52 -8.49
CA HIS A 113 6.15 13.06 -8.45
C HIS A 113 5.41 12.52 -7.21
N ALA A 114 4.13 12.87 -7.09
CA ALA A 114 3.31 12.47 -5.95
C ALA A 114 2.89 11.00 -6.07
N ASP A 115 3.54 10.10 -5.35
CA ASP A 115 3.01 8.74 -5.21
C ASP A 115 2.02 8.70 -4.03
N VAL A 116 1.03 7.81 -4.02
CA VAL A 116 0.18 7.68 -2.82
C VAL A 116 1.01 7.09 -1.69
N ILE A 117 1.74 6.03 -1.99
CA ILE A 117 2.74 5.43 -1.12
C ILE A 117 4.05 5.32 -1.90
N GLN A 118 5.11 5.93 -1.37
CA GLN A 118 6.47 5.80 -1.89
C GLN A 118 7.37 5.13 -0.86
N THR A 119 8.13 4.11 -1.27
CA THR A 119 9.35 3.73 -0.54
C THR A 119 10.54 4.45 -1.14
N TYR A 120 11.33 5.13 -0.31
CA TYR A 120 12.53 5.86 -0.73
C TYR A 120 13.63 5.76 0.32
N SER A 121 14.50 4.75 0.18
CA SER A 121 15.69 4.61 1.02
C SER A 121 16.69 3.67 0.34
N PRO A 122 17.58 4.22 -0.51
CA PRO A 122 18.51 3.41 -1.28
C PRO A 122 19.31 2.43 -0.42
N GLY A 123 19.32 1.16 -0.82
CA GLY A 123 20.03 0.08 -0.12
C GLY A 123 19.32 -0.47 1.11
N SER A 124 18.16 0.08 1.49
CA SER A 124 17.35 -0.48 2.57
C SER A 124 16.50 -1.65 2.09
N ARG A 125 16.22 -2.58 3.01
CA ARG A 125 15.39 -3.75 2.76
C ARG A 125 14.34 -3.93 3.86
N GLY A 126 13.09 -4.17 3.47
CA GLY A 126 11.99 -4.28 4.42
C GLY A 126 10.85 -5.19 3.99
N THR A 127 9.78 -5.17 4.77
CA THR A 127 8.51 -5.80 4.44
C THR A 127 7.42 -4.74 4.50
N LEU A 128 6.74 -4.51 3.39
CA LEU A 128 5.55 -3.67 3.32
C LEU A 128 4.32 -4.57 3.23
N LYS A 129 3.44 -4.45 4.22
CA LYS A 129 2.13 -5.09 4.25
C LYS A 129 1.04 -4.04 4.11
N VAL A 130 0.18 -4.20 3.12
CA VAL A 130 -0.98 -3.32 2.93
C VAL A 130 -2.24 -4.16 2.88
N SER A 131 -3.21 -3.85 3.73
CA SER A 131 -4.48 -4.55 3.77
C SER A 131 -5.70 -3.64 3.90
N ASN A 132 -6.84 -4.09 3.36
CA ASN A 132 -8.13 -3.42 3.49
C ASN A 132 -8.07 -1.92 3.15
N THR A 133 -7.35 -1.57 2.10
CA THR A 133 -6.94 -0.17 1.84
C THR A 133 -7.25 0.25 0.41
N ALA A 134 -7.81 1.45 0.24
CA ALA A 134 -7.92 2.10 -1.05
C ALA A 134 -6.73 3.04 -1.28
N ILE A 135 -6.17 2.96 -2.48
CA ILE A 135 -5.04 3.75 -2.96
C ILE A 135 -5.53 4.50 -4.19
N VAL A 136 -5.78 5.80 -4.03
CA VAL A 136 -6.49 6.64 -4.99
C VAL A 136 -5.54 7.68 -5.58
N THR A 137 -5.57 7.80 -6.90
CA THR A 137 -4.67 8.68 -7.66
C THR A 137 -5.47 9.56 -8.61
N HIS A 138 -4.91 10.72 -8.97
CA HIS A 138 -5.47 11.64 -9.96
C HIS A 138 -4.46 12.01 -11.04
N GLY A 139 -4.92 12.22 -12.27
CA GLY A 139 -4.08 12.42 -13.46
C GLY A 139 -3.34 13.76 -13.56
N VAL A 140 -3.30 14.55 -12.49
CA VAL A 140 -2.79 15.93 -12.51
C VAL A 140 -1.31 16.02 -12.14
N ALA A 141 -0.82 15.15 -11.24
CA ALA A 141 0.59 15.10 -10.82
C ALA A 141 0.93 13.86 -9.98
N ALA A 142 -0.03 12.96 -9.73
CA ALA A 142 0.29 11.71 -9.06
C ALA A 142 0.90 10.74 -10.06
N ASN A 143 2.04 10.12 -9.74
CA ASN A 143 2.80 9.33 -10.71
C ASN A 143 2.53 7.83 -10.60
N VAL A 144 2.31 7.32 -9.38
CA VAL A 144 1.96 5.93 -9.10
C VAL A 144 1.06 5.83 -7.86
N GLY A 145 0.20 4.81 -7.77
CA GLY A 145 -0.47 4.47 -6.51
C GLY A 145 0.54 4.01 -5.44
N LEU A 146 1.17 2.85 -5.63
CA LEU A 146 2.27 2.37 -4.79
C LEU A 146 3.55 2.28 -5.62
N PHE A 147 4.58 3.02 -5.24
CA PHE A 147 5.89 2.95 -5.88
C PHE A 147 6.97 2.43 -4.93
N ILE A 148 7.55 1.28 -5.29
CA ILE A 148 8.82 0.83 -4.73
C ILE A 148 9.95 1.45 -5.55
N ALA A 149 10.65 2.42 -4.97
CA ALA A 149 11.59 3.27 -5.68
C ALA A 149 13.04 3.14 -5.17
N ASP A 150 13.96 3.57 -6.04
CA ASP A 150 15.33 3.97 -5.70
C ASP A 150 16.07 3.01 -4.76
N ASN A 151 16.20 1.75 -5.18
CA ASN A 151 16.95 0.71 -4.47
C ASN A 151 16.40 0.28 -3.11
N TRP A 152 15.16 0.67 -2.74
CA TRP A 152 14.47 0.02 -1.64
C TRP A 152 13.93 -1.34 -2.11
N THR A 153 14.21 -2.41 -1.37
CA THR A 153 13.78 -3.77 -1.77
C THR A 153 13.16 -4.57 -0.64
N GLY A 154 12.63 -5.74 -0.95
CA GLY A 154 12.18 -6.71 0.05
C GLY A 154 10.84 -7.34 -0.30
N THR A 155 9.96 -7.46 0.69
CA THR A 155 8.65 -8.10 0.51
C THR A 155 7.56 -7.03 0.35
N ILE A 156 6.76 -7.16 -0.70
CA ILE A 156 5.55 -6.39 -0.96
C ILE A 156 4.37 -7.35 -0.85
N ASP A 157 3.58 -7.21 0.20
CA ASP A 157 2.47 -8.10 0.55
C ASP A 157 1.17 -7.30 0.59
N LEU A 158 0.30 -7.47 -0.40
CA LEU A 158 -0.95 -6.73 -0.54
C LEU A 158 -2.14 -7.70 -0.48
N GLU A 159 -3.06 -7.45 0.45
CA GLU A 159 -4.27 -8.25 0.63
C GLU A 159 -5.51 -7.37 0.73
N ASN A 160 -6.49 -7.57 -0.15
CA ASN A 160 -7.73 -6.77 -0.16
C ASN A 160 -7.42 -5.27 -0.36
N VAL A 161 -6.84 -4.93 -1.51
CA VAL A 161 -6.39 -3.57 -1.85
C VAL A 161 -6.99 -3.12 -3.17
N ALA A 162 -7.51 -1.89 -3.22
CA ALA A 162 -8.00 -1.27 -4.46
C ALA A 162 -7.07 -0.13 -4.89
N PHE A 163 -6.49 -0.25 -6.08
CA PHE A 163 -5.84 0.84 -6.78
C PHE A 163 -6.87 1.56 -7.66
N ILE A 164 -7.30 2.74 -7.24
CA ILE A 164 -8.25 3.58 -7.97
C ILE A 164 -7.45 4.58 -8.82
N GLY A 165 -7.41 4.29 -10.12
CA GLY A 165 -6.73 5.09 -11.11
C GLY A 165 -7.56 6.29 -11.52
N GLY A 166 -6.96 7.48 -11.50
CA GLY A 166 -7.52 8.71 -12.07
C GLY A 166 -6.76 9.20 -13.30
N GLY A 167 -6.12 8.29 -14.06
CA GLY A 167 -5.29 8.61 -15.22
C GLY A 167 -3.79 8.68 -14.93
N VAL A 168 -3.36 8.20 -13.76
CA VAL A 168 -1.96 8.02 -13.35
C VAL A 168 -1.22 7.01 -14.24
N ASN A 169 0.12 7.01 -14.25
CA ASN A 169 0.91 6.07 -15.06
C ASN A 169 0.63 4.59 -14.70
N TYR A 170 0.70 4.27 -13.41
CA TYR A 170 0.56 2.91 -12.88
C TYR A 170 -0.19 2.92 -11.55
N GLY A 171 -0.96 1.86 -11.25
CA GLY A 171 -1.46 1.62 -9.89
C GLY A 171 -0.32 1.13 -8.99
N LEU A 172 0.40 0.09 -9.43
CA LEU A 172 1.51 -0.51 -8.70
C LEU A 172 2.79 -0.49 -9.56
N ARG A 173 3.87 0.12 -9.07
CA ARG A 173 5.18 0.07 -9.73
C ARG A 173 6.22 -0.47 -8.76
N VAL A 174 6.95 -1.49 -9.17
CA VAL A 174 8.04 -2.07 -8.38
C VAL A 174 9.33 -2.04 -9.18
N HIS A 175 10.36 -1.39 -8.62
CA HIS A 175 11.64 -1.21 -9.27
C HIS A 175 12.79 -1.60 -8.29
N PRO A 176 13.36 -2.81 -8.42
CA PRO A 176 14.45 -3.28 -7.56
C PRO A 176 15.77 -2.52 -7.77
N ASP A 177 16.00 -2.03 -9.00
CA ASP A 177 17.25 -1.38 -9.44
C ASP A 177 18.49 -2.19 -8.98
N VAL A 178 19.50 -1.59 -8.33
CA VAL A 178 20.68 -2.28 -7.77
C VAL A 178 20.50 -2.69 -6.30
N GLY A 179 19.29 -2.57 -5.74
CA GLY A 179 19.03 -2.81 -4.32
C GLY A 179 18.82 -4.27 -3.91
N GLY A 180 18.55 -5.18 -4.86
CA GLY A 180 18.27 -6.60 -4.59
C GLY A 180 16.93 -7.11 -5.14
N ASP A 181 16.68 -8.40 -4.99
CA ASP A 181 15.42 -9.03 -5.45
C ASP A 181 14.23 -8.67 -4.56
N ASN A 182 13.06 -8.50 -5.18
CA ASN A 182 11.79 -8.27 -4.49
C ASN A 182 10.95 -9.56 -4.44
N ILE A 183 10.19 -9.71 -3.37
CA ILE A 183 9.17 -10.75 -3.21
C ILE A 183 7.81 -10.08 -3.29
N ILE A 184 6.93 -10.56 -4.16
CA ILE A 184 5.60 -10.00 -4.38
C ILE A 184 4.54 -11.03 -4.04
N ARG A 185 3.60 -10.63 -3.17
CA ARG A 185 2.45 -11.43 -2.76
C ARG A 185 1.19 -10.59 -2.90
N LEU A 186 0.33 -10.93 -3.85
CA LEU A 186 -0.93 -10.24 -4.08
C LEU A 186 -2.10 -11.21 -3.89
N LYS A 187 -3.08 -10.81 -3.08
CA LYS A 187 -4.35 -11.51 -2.87
C LYS A 187 -5.53 -10.52 -2.86
N ASN A 188 -6.57 -10.75 -3.66
CA ASN A 188 -7.75 -9.88 -3.73
C ASN A 188 -7.35 -8.41 -4.02
N VAL A 189 -6.60 -8.20 -5.10
CA VAL A 189 -6.08 -6.87 -5.47
C VAL A 189 -6.79 -6.38 -6.74
N PHE A 190 -7.38 -5.19 -6.66
CA PHE A 190 -8.23 -4.65 -7.72
C PHE A 190 -7.61 -3.40 -8.30
N PHE A 191 -7.48 -3.37 -9.63
CA PHE A 191 -7.02 -2.21 -10.38
C PHE A 191 -8.20 -1.58 -11.12
N ILE A 192 -8.66 -0.44 -10.63
CA ILE A 192 -9.79 0.30 -11.18
C ILE A 192 -9.25 1.39 -12.11
N PRO A 193 -9.43 1.27 -13.44
CA PRO A 193 -8.95 2.26 -14.41
C PRO A 193 -9.69 3.61 -14.31
N PRO A 194 -9.17 4.69 -14.92
CA PRO A 194 -8.08 4.72 -15.90
C PRO A 194 -6.66 4.73 -15.32
N PHE A 195 -5.76 4.01 -16.01
CA PHE A 195 -4.31 4.15 -15.91
C PHE A 195 -3.77 4.55 -17.30
N ARG A 196 -2.83 5.50 -17.36
CA ARG A 196 -2.24 5.98 -18.61
C ARG A 196 -1.46 4.88 -19.35
N TYR A 197 -0.74 4.05 -18.61
CA TYR A 197 0.06 2.97 -19.21
C TYR A 197 -0.55 1.59 -18.91
N ARG A 198 -0.59 1.19 -17.63
CA ARG A 198 -1.10 -0.14 -17.23
C ARG A 198 -1.38 -0.20 -15.73
N PRO A 199 -2.19 -1.18 -15.28
CA PRO A 199 -2.45 -1.42 -13.86
C PRO A 199 -1.19 -1.52 -13.00
N TYR A 200 -0.19 -2.26 -13.47
CA TYR A 200 1.06 -2.46 -12.75
C TYR A 200 2.28 -2.54 -13.67
N LEU A 201 3.47 -2.26 -13.13
CA LEU A 201 4.76 -2.49 -13.78
C LEU A 201 5.76 -3.07 -12.78
N PHE A 202 6.29 -4.25 -13.08
CA PHE A 202 7.43 -4.85 -12.38
C PHE A 202 8.64 -4.75 -13.31
N GLY A 203 9.59 -3.88 -12.95
CA GLY A 203 10.81 -3.68 -13.73
C GLY A 203 11.91 -4.63 -13.27
N ASP A 204 12.58 -5.31 -14.20
CA ASP A 204 13.78 -6.08 -13.89
C ASP A 204 14.99 -5.26 -14.34
N VAL A 205 15.68 -4.66 -13.37
CA VAL A 205 16.80 -3.72 -13.59
C VAL A 205 17.93 -4.11 -12.65
N GLY A 206 19.18 -3.74 -12.98
CA GLY A 206 20.33 -4.01 -12.12
C GLY A 206 20.69 -5.50 -11.94
N ARG A 207 20.17 -6.39 -12.80
CA ARG A 207 20.23 -7.88 -12.66
C ARG A 207 19.41 -8.43 -11.50
N HIS A 208 18.53 -7.63 -10.93
CA HIS A 208 17.60 -8.04 -9.89
C HIS A 208 16.21 -8.25 -10.45
N ARG A 209 15.44 -9.09 -9.76
CA ARG A 209 14.13 -9.56 -10.23
C ARG A 209 13.04 -9.32 -9.22
N ASN A 210 11.83 -9.23 -9.75
CA ASN A 210 10.61 -9.34 -8.95
C ASN A 210 10.15 -10.79 -8.95
N ILE A 211 10.06 -11.42 -7.77
CA ILE A 211 9.67 -12.82 -7.61
C ILE A 211 8.22 -12.87 -7.14
N ILE A 212 7.32 -13.37 -7.98
CA ILE A 212 5.89 -13.47 -7.66
C ILE A 212 5.62 -14.80 -6.93
N GLU A 213 5.53 -14.74 -5.60
CA GLU A 213 5.20 -15.91 -4.76
C GLU A 213 3.68 -16.15 -4.67
N ARG A 214 2.87 -15.08 -4.72
CA ARG A 214 1.41 -15.19 -4.65
C ARG A 214 0.72 -14.25 -5.63
N TRP A 215 -0.26 -14.78 -6.36
CA TRP A 215 -1.09 -14.04 -7.33
C TRP A 215 -2.50 -14.63 -7.33
N GLU A 216 -3.30 -14.24 -6.34
CA GLU A 216 -4.66 -14.75 -6.13
C GLU A 216 -5.68 -13.63 -6.27
N ASP A 217 -6.70 -13.83 -7.10
CA ASP A 217 -7.76 -12.84 -7.34
C ASP A 217 -7.25 -11.41 -7.61
N VAL A 218 -6.21 -11.30 -8.45
CA VAL A 218 -5.72 -10.01 -8.94
C VAL A 218 -6.49 -9.65 -10.20
N ARG A 219 -7.22 -8.53 -10.20
CA ARG A 219 -8.22 -8.24 -11.23
C ARG A 219 -8.24 -6.77 -11.63
N LEU A 220 -8.81 -6.51 -12.79
CA LEU A 220 -9.42 -5.21 -13.04
C LEU A 220 -10.69 -5.07 -12.18
N GLY A 221 -11.11 -3.84 -11.92
CA GLY A 221 -12.35 -3.55 -11.20
C GLY A 221 -13.04 -2.30 -11.72
N ARG A 222 -14.21 -2.00 -11.16
CA ARG A 222 -14.90 -0.73 -11.31
C ARG A 222 -15.67 -0.41 -10.03
N ILE A 223 -15.97 0.85 -9.81
CA ILE A 223 -16.86 1.29 -8.74
C ILE A 223 -18.22 1.55 -9.36
N MET A 224 -19.26 0.87 -8.85
CA MET A 224 -20.65 1.10 -9.22
C MET A 224 -21.46 1.30 -7.94
N ASP A 225 -22.19 2.41 -7.86
CA ASP A 225 -23.03 2.75 -6.71
C ASP A 225 -22.28 2.64 -5.36
N GLY A 226 -21.05 3.17 -5.33
CA GLY A 226 -20.17 3.16 -4.16
C GLY A 226 -19.55 1.79 -3.81
N LYS A 227 -19.77 0.76 -4.63
CA LYS A 227 -19.30 -0.61 -4.36
C LYS A 227 -18.27 -1.07 -5.37
N LEU A 228 -17.32 -1.88 -4.89
CA LEU A 228 -16.37 -2.58 -5.73
C LEU A 228 -17.09 -3.65 -6.54
N VAL A 229 -17.02 -3.54 -7.86
CA VAL A 229 -17.43 -4.60 -8.78
C VAL A 229 -16.19 -5.18 -9.44
N ALA A 230 -15.92 -6.44 -9.13
CA ALA A 230 -14.78 -7.15 -9.67
C ALA A 230 -14.94 -7.39 -11.18
N GLY A 231 -13.87 -7.10 -11.92
CA GLY A 231 -13.78 -7.26 -13.37
C GLY A 231 -12.97 -8.49 -13.77
N PRO A 232 -12.45 -8.52 -15.02
CA PRO A 232 -11.61 -9.60 -15.51
C PRO A 232 -10.36 -9.82 -14.64
N ALA A 233 -9.98 -11.08 -14.45
CA ALA A 233 -8.72 -11.42 -13.81
C ALA A 233 -7.54 -10.95 -14.66
N LEU A 234 -6.51 -10.43 -14.00
CA LEU A 234 -5.23 -10.12 -14.62
C LEU A 234 -4.33 -11.37 -14.53
N PRO A 235 -3.67 -11.77 -15.62
CA PRO A 235 -2.78 -12.93 -15.59
C PRO A 235 -1.58 -12.66 -14.66
N LYS A 236 -1.09 -13.72 -14.01
CA LYS A 236 0.18 -13.68 -13.28
C LYS A 236 1.29 -13.30 -14.28
N PRO A 237 2.10 -12.29 -13.99
CA PRO A 237 3.28 -12.00 -14.81
C PRO A 237 4.37 -13.02 -14.47
N PHE A 238 4.97 -13.58 -15.54
CA PHE A 238 6.15 -14.47 -15.59
C PHE A 238 6.24 -15.63 -14.56
#